data_AF-A0A7N6BQD5-F1
#
_entry.id   AF-A0A7N6BQD5-F1
#
_cell.length_a   1.000
_cell.length_b   1.000
_cell.length_c   1.000
_cell.angle_alpha   90.00
_cell.angle_beta   90.00
_cell.angle_gamma   90.00
#
_symmetry.space_group_name_H-M   'P 1'
#
loop_
_entity.id
_entity.type
_entity.pdbx_description
1 polymer ?
#
loop_
_entity_poly.entity_id
_entity_poly.type
_entity_poly.pdbx_seq_one_letter_code
_entity_poly.pdbx_strand_id
1 'polypeptide(L)'
;MGFLMSKSMDANLKKQQEFMLHSSRLQMERQILMQNQMRERQMAMQIAWSREFLKYFGTFFTMATVGLSVGAVKRKKPALLAPIIPLGFIFAFQMDSAYGTLIYRMRGEAESIMAAEQDRLDLPHGTPTYESIEKARRAKSTLSSFLEK
;
A
#
# COMPACT_ATOMS: atom_id res chain seq x y z
N MET A 1 46.25 -5.79 -43.14
CA MET A 1 45.91 -4.94 -41.98
C MET A 1 44.41 -4.86 -41.64
N GLY A 2 43.46 -5.35 -42.47
CA GLY A 2 42.02 -5.29 -42.17
C GLY A 2 41.45 -6.36 -41.21
N PHE A 3 42.16 -7.48 -41.03
CA PHE A 3 41.72 -8.58 -40.14
C PHE A 3 41.92 -8.29 -38.64
N LEU A 4 42.88 -7.42 -38.31
CA LEU A 4 43.11 -6.99 -36.92
C LEU A 4 42.08 -5.95 -36.48
N MET A 5 41.64 -5.07 -37.39
CA MET A 5 40.62 -4.05 -37.13
C MET A 5 39.21 -4.65 -36.92
N SER A 6 38.81 -5.63 -37.72
CA SER A 6 37.53 -6.34 -37.55
C SER A 6 37.47 -7.12 -36.24
N LYS A 7 38.53 -7.85 -35.87
CA LYS A 7 38.63 -8.51 -34.56
C LYS A 7 38.54 -7.54 -33.37
N SER A 8 39.16 -6.35 -33.46
CA SER A 8 39.03 -5.34 -32.41
C SER A 8 37.66 -4.67 -32.36
N MET A 9 36.98 -4.51 -33.50
CA MET A 9 35.59 -4.03 -33.56
C MET A 9 34.61 -5.04 -32.97
N ASP A 10 34.73 -6.33 -33.31
CA ASP A 10 33.87 -7.39 -32.76
C ASP A 10 34.09 -7.58 -31.25
N ALA A 11 35.35 -7.48 -30.79
CA ALA A 11 35.66 -7.50 -29.37
C ALA A 11 35.07 -6.28 -28.63
N ASN A 12 35.09 -5.09 -29.24
CA ASN A 12 34.46 -3.90 -28.68
C ASN A 12 32.93 -3.98 -28.70
N LEU A 13 32.31 -4.53 -29.74
CA LEU A 13 30.86 -4.74 -29.82
C LEU A 13 30.39 -5.76 -28.78
N LYS A 14 31.12 -6.86 -28.59
CA LYS A 14 30.86 -7.83 -27.50
C LYS A 14 31.00 -7.18 -26.13
N LYS A 15 32.08 -6.41 -25.90
CA LYS A 15 32.29 -5.69 -24.64
C LYS A 15 31.21 -4.61 -24.40
N GLN A 16 30.72 -3.96 -25.46
CA GLN A 16 29.60 -3.02 -25.40
C GLN A 16 28.28 -3.73 -25.10
N GLN A 17 28.02 -4.89 -25.71
CA GLN A 17 26.86 -5.73 -25.38
C GLN A 17 26.91 -6.24 -23.94
N GLU A 18 28.07 -6.71 -23.47
CA GLU A 18 28.28 -7.12 -22.09
C GLU A 18 28.08 -5.95 -21.12
N PHE A 19 28.58 -4.76 -21.44
CA PHE A 19 28.35 -3.55 -20.64
C PHE A 19 26.87 -3.13 -20.65
N MET A 20 26.19 -3.22 -21.79
CA MET A 20 24.75 -2.96 -21.88
C MET A 20 23.96 -3.95 -21.04
N LEU A 21 24.23 -5.25 -21.15
CA LEU A 21 23.58 -6.30 -20.36
C LEU A 21 23.85 -6.12 -18.86
N HIS A 22 25.08 -5.79 -18.47
CA HIS A 22 25.45 -5.54 -17.08
C HIS A 22 24.76 -4.27 -16.55
N SER A 23 24.65 -3.22 -17.35
CA SER A 23 23.95 -1.98 -17.00
C SER A 23 22.44 -2.22 -16.85
N SER A 24 21.83 -2.99 -17.76
CA SER A 24 20.42 -3.39 -17.66
C SER A 24 20.14 -4.22 -16.41
N ARG A 25 21.00 -5.20 -16.08
CA ARG A 25 20.89 -5.96 -14.82
C ARG A 25 20.97 -5.05 -13.59
N LEU A 26 21.93 -4.15 -13.58
CA LEU A 26 22.15 -3.23 -12.46
C LEU A 26 21.01 -2.22 -12.30
N GLN A 27 20.37 -1.79 -13.40
CA GLN A 27 19.15 -0.99 -13.36
C GLN A 27 17.96 -1.79 -12.80
N MET A 28 17.80 -3.05 -13.20
CA MET A 28 16.73 -3.92 -12.67
C MET A 28 16.91 -4.20 -11.17
N GLU A 29 18.13 -4.52 -10.73
CA GLU A 29 18.45 -4.71 -9.30
C GLU A 29 18.13 -3.46 -8.48
N ARG A 30 18.48 -2.27 -8.98
CA ARG A 30 18.13 -1.00 -8.34
C ARG A 30 16.62 -0.77 -8.28
N GLN A 31 15.87 -1.11 -9.34
CA GLN A 31 14.41 -0.99 -9.34
C GLN A 31 13.76 -1.90 -8.29
N ILE A 32 14.21 -3.16 -8.19
CA ILE A 32 13.71 -4.11 -7.19
C ILE A 32 14.02 -3.62 -5.78
N LEU A 33 15.26 -3.15 -5.55
CA LEU A 33 15.66 -2.56 -4.27
C LEU A 33 14.79 -1.35 -3.91
N MET A 34 14.53 -0.46 -4.88
CA MET A 34 13.65 0.69 -4.69
C MET A 34 12.23 0.27 -4.31
N GLN A 35 11.66 -0.72 -5.01
CA GLN A 35 10.32 -1.23 -4.70
C GLN A 35 10.25 -1.85 -3.30
N ASN A 36 11.25 -2.64 -2.93
CA ASN A 36 11.33 -3.24 -1.59
C ASN A 36 11.46 -2.17 -0.51
N GLN A 37 12.33 -1.18 -0.70
CA GLN A 37 12.48 -0.07 0.25
C GLN A 37 11.20 0.77 0.38
N MET A 38 10.50 1.03 -0.73
CA MET A 38 9.22 1.74 -0.69
C MET A 38 8.15 0.93 0.06
N ARG A 39 8.07 -0.38 -0.19
CA ARG A 39 7.16 -1.28 0.53
C ARG A 39 7.47 -1.33 2.03
N GLU A 40 8.74 -1.48 2.41
CA GLU A 40 9.18 -1.47 3.80
C GLU A 40 8.87 -0.14 4.48
N ARG A 41 9.13 0.99 3.81
CA ARG A 41 8.81 2.33 4.33
C ARG A 41 7.31 2.54 4.48
N GLN A 42 6.49 2.05 3.55
CA GLN A 42 5.03 2.13 3.66
C GLN A 42 4.52 1.30 4.85
N MET A 43 5.03 0.08 5.04
CA MET A 43 4.68 -0.74 6.22
C MET A 43 5.14 -0.06 7.53
N ALA A 44 6.36 0.47 7.56
CA ALA A 44 6.88 1.18 8.73
C ALA A 44 6.04 2.43 9.05
N MET A 45 5.63 3.19 8.04
CA MET A 45 4.73 4.35 8.21
C MET A 45 3.35 3.95 8.73
N GLN A 46 2.78 2.83 8.25
CA GLN A 46 1.50 2.32 8.74
C GLN A 46 1.57 1.94 10.22
N ILE A 47 2.65 1.27 10.63
CA ILE A 47 2.89 0.91 12.04
C ILE A 47 3.11 2.18 12.87
N ALA A 48 3.95 3.11 12.41
CA ALA A 48 4.19 4.37 13.10
C ALA A 48 2.89 5.18 13.28
N TRP A 49 2.07 5.28 12.24
CA TRP A 49 0.76 5.94 12.29
C TRP A 49 -0.16 5.28 13.32
N SER A 50 -0.24 3.94 13.33
CA SER A 50 -1.07 3.22 14.29
C SER A 50 -0.65 3.47 15.74
N ARG A 51 0.66 3.56 16.01
CA ARG A 51 1.23 3.88 17.34
C ARG A 51 0.95 5.32 17.75
N GLU A 52 1.08 6.26 16.80
CA GLU A 52 0.82 7.67 17.06
C GLU A 52 -0.67 7.91 17.36
N PHE A 53 -1.55 7.31 16.55
CA PHE A 53 -3.00 7.37 16.77
C PHE A 53 -3.39 6.81 18.14
N LEU A 54 -2.75 5.72 18.58
CA LEU A 54 -3.01 5.12 19.88
C LEU A 54 -2.71 6.06 21.05
N LYS A 55 -1.66 6.88 20.96
CA LYS A 55 -1.31 7.86 22.01
C LYS A 55 -2.41 8.91 22.15
N TYR A 56 -2.86 9.49 21.04
CA TYR A 56 -3.92 10.52 21.03
C TYR A 56 -5.29 9.95 21.38
N PHE A 57 -5.62 8.78 20.83
CA PHE A 57 -6.89 8.12 21.12
C PHE A 57 -6.93 7.62 22.57
N GLY A 58 -5.81 7.17 23.13
CA GLY A 58 -5.68 6.79 24.53
C GLY A 58 -5.95 7.95 25.48
N THR A 59 -5.35 9.13 25.25
CA THR A 59 -5.63 10.30 26.09
C THR A 59 -7.09 10.75 25.96
N PHE A 60 -7.64 10.79 24.74
CA PHE A 60 -9.05 11.05 24.53
C PHE A 60 -9.96 10.05 25.25
N PHE A 61 -9.67 8.75 25.14
CA PHE A 61 -10.43 7.68 25.78
C PHE A 61 -10.41 7.81 27.30
N THR A 62 -9.25 8.12 27.91
CA THR A 62 -9.17 8.36 29.36
C THR A 62 -10.00 9.57 29.79
N MET A 63 -9.90 10.69 29.08
CA MET A 63 -10.70 11.90 29.37
C MET A 63 -12.20 11.65 29.23
N ALA A 64 -12.62 10.96 28.16
CA ALA A 64 -14.00 10.58 27.92
C ALA A 64 -14.51 9.62 28.99
N THR A 65 -13.72 8.59 29.34
CA THR A 65 -14.08 7.59 30.35
C THR A 65 -14.25 8.24 31.72
N VAL A 66 -13.33 9.12 32.14
CA VAL A 66 -13.45 9.85 33.42
C VAL A 66 -14.66 10.78 33.40
N GLY A 67 -14.86 11.58 32.34
CA GLY A 67 -15.99 12.50 32.22
C GLY A 67 -17.34 11.79 32.25
N LEU A 68 -17.48 10.69 31.51
CA LEU A 68 -18.70 9.87 31.49
C LEU A 68 -18.92 9.15 32.81
N SER A 69 -17.87 8.67 33.48
CA SER A 69 -17.97 8.02 34.80
C SER A 69 -18.46 9.00 35.86
N VAL A 70 -17.90 10.20 35.93
CA VAL A 70 -18.36 11.25 36.84
C VAL A 70 -19.81 11.64 36.53
N GLY A 71 -20.16 11.77 35.25
CA GLY A 71 -21.53 12.04 34.80
C GLY A 71 -22.52 10.94 35.19
N ALA A 72 -22.15 9.68 35.03
CA ALA A 72 -22.97 8.52 35.36
C ALA A 72 -23.25 8.42 36.86
N VAL A 73 -22.22 8.64 37.70
CA VAL A 73 -22.34 8.64 39.17
C VAL A 73 -23.20 9.82 39.64
N LYS A 74 -22.94 11.04 39.16
CA LYS A 74 -23.66 12.25 39.58
C LYS A 74 -25.13 12.23 39.17
N ARG A 75 -25.45 11.67 37.99
CA ARG A 75 -26.83 11.58 37.48
C ARG A 75 -27.51 10.24 37.82
N LYS A 76 -26.83 9.32 38.51
CA LYS A 76 -27.30 7.94 38.79
C LYS A 76 -27.84 7.20 37.56
N LYS A 77 -27.28 7.49 36.39
CA LYS A 77 -27.70 6.92 35.10
C LYS A 77 -26.56 6.10 34.50
N PRO A 78 -26.55 4.77 34.69
CA PRO A 78 -25.48 3.91 34.18
C PRO A 78 -25.42 3.87 32.65
N ALA A 79 -26.51 4.21 31.96
CA ALA A 79 -26.58 4.30 30.51
C ALA A 79 -25.57 5.31 29.90
N LEU A 80 -25.06 6.27 30.69
CA LEU A 80 -24.01 7.19 30.26
C LEU A 80 -22.66 6.49 30.00
N LEU A 81 -22.47 5.27 30.50
CA LEU A 81 -21.28 4.44 30.23
C LEU A 81 -21.41 3.63 28.94
N ALA A 82 -22.59 3.56 28.33
CA ALA A 82 -22.82 2.83 27.08
C ALA A 82 -21.79 3.12 25.96
N PRO A 83 -21.38 4.38 25.69
CA PRO A 83 -20.38 4.66 24.65
C PRO A 83 -18.96 4.21 24.99
N ILE A 84 -18.65 3.85 26.25
CA ILE A 84 -17.31 3.36 26.63
C ILE A 84 -17.06 1.97 26.06
N ILE A 85 -18.10 1.14 25.91
CA ILE A 85 -17.98 -0.21 25.36
C ILE A 85 -17.49 -0.20 23.90
N PRO A 86 -18.15 0.48 22.94
CA PRO A 86 -17.67 0.54 21.56
C PRO A 86 -16.33 1.27 21.44
N LEU A 87 -16.09 2.33 22.24
CA LEU A 87 -14.79 3.02 22.24
C LEU A 87 -13.65 2.12 22.76
N GLY A 88 -13.91 1.32 23.79
CA GLY A 88 -12.96 0.35 24.32
C GLY A 88 -12.63 -0.76 23.34
N PHE A 89 -13.63 -1.21 22.55
CA PHE A 89 -13.40 -2.17 21.47
C PHE A 89 -12.46 -1.61 20.40
N ILE A 90 -12.67 -0.37 19.96
CA ILE A 90 -11.78 0.31 19.00
C ILE A 90 -10.38 0.47 19.61
N PHE A 91 -10.27 0.83 20.90
CA PHE A 91 -8.98 0.95 21.58
C PHE A 91 -8.22 -0.38 21.59
N ALA A 92 -8.88 -1.48 21.94
CA ALA A 92 -8.27 -2.81 21.96
C ALA A 92 -7.82 -3.26 20.55
N PHE A 93 -8.65 -3.02 19.54
CA PHE A 93 -8.29 -3.28 18.14
C PHE A 93 -7.05 -2.48 17.71
N GLN A 94 -6.99 -1.20 18.08
CA GLN A 94 -5.85 -0.35 17.75
C GLN A 94 -4.57 -0.78 18.49
N MET A 95 -4.69 -1.24 19.74
CA MET A 95 -3.57 -1.81 20.51
C MET A 95 -3.00 -3.04 19.81
N ASP A 96 -3.86 -3.96 19.38
CA ASP A 96 -3.43 -5.17 18.66
C ASP A 96 -2.87 -4.84 17.26
N SER A 97 -3.39 -3.80 16.60
CA SER A 97 -2.84 -3.30 15.33
C SER A 97 -1.44 -2.68 15.48
N ALA A 98 -1.18 -1.96 16.57
CA ALA A 98 0.05 -1.19 16.77
C ALA A 98 1.21 -2.01 17.36
N TYR A 99 0.89 -3.00 18.21
CA TYR A 99 1.88 -3.80 18.95
C TYR A 99 1.67 -5.30 18.83
N GLY A 100 0.48 -5.74 18.42
CA GLY A 100 0.09 -7.13 18.45
C GLY A 100 0.34 -7.86 17.14
N THR A 101 -0.42 -8.95 16.96
CA THR A 101 -0.17 -9.92 15.88
C THR A 101 -1.07 -9.71 14.67
N LEU A 102 -1.99 -8.74 14.72
CA LEU A 102 -2.98 -8.51 13.67
C LEU A 102 -2.35 -8.36 12.29
N ILE A 103 -1.24 -7.62 12.17
CA ILE A 103 -0.53 -7.43 10.90
C ILE A 103 0.00 -8.76 10.35
N TYR A 104 0.53 -9.64 11.21
CA TYR A 104 1.01 -10.96 10.80
C TYR A 104 -0.13 -11.88 10.39
N ARG A 105 -1.27 -11.83 11.09
CA ARG A 105 -2.46 -12.63 10.75
C ARG A 105 -3.08 -12.17 9.44
N MET A 106 -3.24 -10.86 9.25
CA MET A 106 -3.70 -10.28 7.98
C MET A 106 -2.77 -10.63 6.83
N ARG A 107 -1.45 -10.64 7.06
CA ARG A 107 -0.49 -11.08 6.04
C ARG A 107 -0.70 -12.56 5.66
N GLY A 108 -0.89 -13.44 6.64
CA GLY A 108 -1.17 -14.85 6.38
C GLY A 108 -2.49 -15.07 5.63
N GLU A 109 -3.54 -14.34 5.97
CA GLU A 109 -4.80 -14.36 5.23
C GLU A 109 -4.63 -13.82 3.80
N ALA A 110 -3.88 -12.72 3.62
CA ALA A 110 -3.59 -12.18 2.29
C ALA A 110 -2.80 -13.17 1.42
N GLU A 111 -1.82 -13.87 1.99
CA GLU A 111 -1.09 -14.94 1.30
C GLU A 111 -2.03 -16.09 0.89
N SER A 112 -2.97 -16.47 1.76
CA SER A 112 -4.00 -17.46 1.44
C SER A 112 -4.94 -17.00 0.33
N ILE A 113 -5.39 -15.74 0.33
CA ILE A 113 -6.28 -15.18 -0.69
C ILE A 113 -5.57 -15.13 -2.05
N MET A 114 -4.30 -14.71 -2.09
CA MET A 114 -3.51 -14.71 -3.33
C MET A 114 -3.33 -16.11 -3.91
N ALA A 115 -3.25 -17.15 -3.06
CA ALA A 115 -3.04 -18.52 -3.50
C ALA A 115 -4.36 -19.26 -3.85
N ALA A 116 -5.43 -19.04 -3.09
CA ALA A 116 -6.66 -19.82 -3.16
C ALA A 116 -7.83 -19.09 -3.84
N GLU A 117 -7.83 -17.76 -3.84
CA GLU A 117 -8.96 -16.93 -4.28
C GLU A 117 -8.55 -15.93 -5.39
N GLN A 118 -7.73 -16.40 -6.34
CA GLN A 118 -7.24 -15.56 -7.44
C GLN A 118 -8.39 -14.98 -8.30
N ASP A 119 -9.50 -15.71 -8.43
CA ASP A 119 -10.73 -15.30 -9.13
C ASP A 119 -11.42 -14.06 -8.51
N ARG A 120 -11.23 -13.81 -7.21
CA ARG A 120 -11.76 -12.60 -6.54
C ARG A 120 -10.86 -11.37 -6.69
N LEU A 121 -9.61 -11.57 -7.10
CA LEU A 121 -8.62 -10.53 -7.30
C LEU A 121 -8.65 -9.97 -8.73
N ASP A 122 -9.42 -10.60 -9.62
CA ASP A 122 -9.58 -10.12 -10.98
C ASP A 122 -10.31 -8.77 -10.99
N LEU A 123 -9.68 -7.82 -11.68
CA LEU A 123 -10.28 -6.50 -11.85
C LEU A 123 -11.57 -6.65 -12.65
N PRO A 124 -12.67 -5.97 -12.26
CA PRO A 124 -13.84 -5.92 -13.11
C PRO A 124 -13.45 -5.26 -14.44
N HIS A 125 -13.60 -6.01 -15.55
CA HIS A 125 -13.14 -5.72 -16.93
C HIS A 125 -11.72 -6.16 -17.30
N GLY A 126 -11.02 -6.91 -16.45
CA GLY A 126 -9.68 -7.44 -16.70
C GLY A 126 -8.60 -6.36 -16.74
N THR A 127 -7.40 -6.71 -17.20
CA THR A 127 -6.31 -5.73 -17.35
C THR A 127 -6.65 -4.74 -18.47
N PRO A 128 -6.59 -3.41 -18.23
CA PRO A 128 -6.87 -2.42 -19.27
C PRO A 128 -5.91 -2.63 -20.45
N THR A 129 -6.48 -3.09 -21.55
CA THR A 129 -5.75 -3.34 -22.80
C THR A 129 -5.56 -2.02 -23.53
N TYR A 130 -4.53 -1.91 -24.38
CA TYR A 130 -4.28 -0.71 -25.19
C TYR A 130 -5.54 -0.18 -25.87
N GLU A 131 -6.39 -1.08 -26.39
CA GLU A 131 -7.68 -0.73 -27.00
C GLU A 131 -8.67 -0.06 -26.04
N SER A 132 -8.76 -0.50 -24.78
CA SER A 132 -9.64 0.14 -23.78
C SER A 132 -9.17 1.56 -23.44
N ILE A 133 -7.85 1.79 -23.45
CA ILE A 133 -7.25 3.10 -23.16
C ILE A 133 -7.47 4.04 -24.36
N GLU A 134 -7.25 3.55 -25.58
CA GLU A 134 -7.55 4.26 -26.83
C GLU A 134 -9.03 4.66 -26.93
N LYS A 135 -9.94 3.71 -26.63
CA LYS A 135 -11.40 3.95 -26.66
C LYS A 135 -11.83 4.98 -25.62
N ALA A 136 -11.27 4.92 -24.40
CA ALA A 136 -11.51 5.94 -23.36
C ALA A 136 -10.98 7.32 -23.77
N ARG A 137 -9.79 7.38 -24.40
CA ARG A 137 -9.20 8.63 -24.91
C ARG A 137 -10.06 9.25 -26.02
N ARG A 138 -10.52 8.46 -26.99
CA ARG A 138 -11.41 8.93 -28.07
C ARG A 138 -12.74 9.42 -27.50
N ALA A 139 -13.36 8.65 -26.61
CA ALA A 139 -14.61 9.04 -25.97
C ALA A 139 -14.49 10.39 -25.24
N LYS A 140 -13.40 10.61 -24.50
CA LYS A 140 -13.11 11.87 -23.79
C LYS A 140 -12.92 13.04 -24.77
N SER A 141 -12.24 12.81 -25.90
CA SER A 141 -12.05 13.79 -26.98
C SER A 141 -13.36 14.19 -27.67
N THR A 142 -14.27 13.24 -27.91
CA THR A 142 -15.61 13.53 -28.47
C THR A 142 -16.48 14.32 -27.51
N LEU A 143 -16.41 14.01 -26.20
CA LEU A 143 -17.20 14.71 -25.18
C LEU A 143 -16.79 16.17 -25.02
N SER A 144 -15.48 16.46 -25.06
CA SER A 144 -14.97 17.84 -25.10
C SER A 144 -15.42 18.59 -26.36
N SER A 145 -15.46 17.94 -27.53
CA SER A 145 -15.95 18.58 -28.77
C SER A 145 -17.46 18.85 -28.78
N PHE A 146 -18.23 18.13 -27.97
CA PHE A 146 -19.68 18.31 -27.83
C PHE A 146 -20.03 19.42 -26.82
N LEU A 147 -19.16 19.68 -25.84
CA LEU A 147 -19.33 20.74 -24.83
C LEU A 147 -18.86 22.12 -25.32
N GLU A 148 -18.08 22.19 -26.40
CA GLU A 148 -17.64 23.43 -27.05
C GLU A 148 -18.58 23.92 -28.18
N LYS A 149 -19.77 23.31 -28.35
CA LYS A 149 -20.84 23.78 -29.23
C LYS A 149 -22.04 24.28 -28.42
#